data_AF-A0A2M8W5Q0-F1
#
_entry.id   AF-A0A2M8W5Q0-F1
#
_cell.length_a   1.000
_cell.length_b   1.000
_cell.length_c   1.000
_cell.angle_alpha   90.00
_cell.angle_beta   90.00
_cell.angle_gamma   90.00
#
_symmetry.space_group_name_H-M   'P 1'
#
loop_
_entity.id
_entity.type
_entity.pdbx_description
1 polymer ?
#
loop_
_entity_poly.entity_id
_entity_poly.type
_entity_poly.pdbx_seq_one_letter_code
_entity_poly.pdbx_strand_id
1 'polypeptide(L)'
;MVRVKLWGSLRALADGEEWVEVEASNFKELLDALAEKHPGLAPQIKRGVSLALDGVIYREAWFTKIGPENEVILMPYMVGG
;
A
#
# COMPACT_ATOMS: atom_id res chain seq x y z
N MET A 1 -10.10 -8.16 -6.71
CA MET A 1 -8.83 -8.26 -5.95
C MET A 1 -7.81 -7.36 -6.62
N VAL A 2 -7.05 -6.61 -5.84
CA VAL A 2 -5.98 -5.73 -6.31
C VAL A 2 -4.65 -6.31 -5.82
N ARG A 3 -3.65 -6.30 -6.69
CA ARG A 3 -2.31 -6.78 -6.37
C ARG A 3 -1.41 -5.59 -6.01
N VAL A 4 -0.82 -5.63 -4.83
CA VAL A 4 -0.02 -4.54 -4.27
C VAL A 4 1.43 -4.98 -4.12
N LYS A 5 2.36 -4.17 -4.63
CA LYS A 5 3.80 -4.37 -4.43
C LYS A 5 4.28 -3.68 -3.16
N LEU A 6 5.04 -4.39 -2.33
CA LEU A 6 5.68 -3.83 -1.14
C LEU A 6 7.12 -3.39 -1.46
N TRP A 7 7.39 -2.09 -1.29
CA TRP A 7 8.70 -1.52 -1.58
C TRP A 7 9.67 -1.63 -0.39
N GLY A 8 10.88 -2.11 -0.67
CA GLY A 8 12.01 -2.05 0.26
C GLY A 8 11.71 -2.67 1.63
N SER A 9 11.87 -1.87 2.68
CA SER A 9 11.76 -2.31 4.07
C SER A 9 10.36 -2.78 4.48
N LEU A 10 9.32 -2.45 3.72
CA LEU A 10 7.95 -2.87 4.03
C LEU A 10 7.74 -4.38 3.91
N ARG A 11 8.54 -5.07 3.08
CA ARG A 11 8.48 -6.53 2.94
C ARG A 11 8.76 -7.24 4.25
N ALA A 12 9.71 -6.74 5.03
CA ALA A 12 10.05 -7.31 6.34
C ALA A 12 8.90 -7.21 7.35
N LEU A 13 7.91 -6.35 7.10
CA LEU A 13 6.72 -6.15 7.94
C LEU A 13 5.51 -6.97 7.46
N ALA A 14 5.66 -7.66 6.32
CA ALA A 14 4.67 -8.54 5.71
C ALA A 14 5.31 -9.91 5.42
N ASP A 15 6.00 -10.47 6.41
CA ASP A 15 6.56 -11.83 6.37
C ASP A 15 7.55 -12.10 5.22
N GLY A 16 8.14 -11.05 4.65
CA GLY A 16 9.04 -11.11 3.50
C GLY A 16 8.34 -11.12 2.14
N GLU A 17 7.01 -10.99 2.09
CA GLU A 17 6.25 -10.96 0.83
C GLU A 17 6.58 -9.70 0.01
N GLU A 18 6.85 -9.90 -1.28
CA GLU A 18 7.01 -8.79 -2.22
C GLU A 18 5.66 -8.28 -2.74
N TRP A 19 4.70 -9.17 -2.89
CA TRP A 19 3.39 -8.90 -3.47
C TRP A 19 2.30 -9.42 -2.57
N VAL A 20 1.28 -8.60 -2.32
CA VAL A 20 0.13 -8.96 -1.50
C VAL A 20 -1.13 -8.67 -2.29
N GLU A 21 -2.03 -9.65 -2.35
CA GLU A 21 -3.36 -9.48 -2.92
C GLU A 21 -4.38 -9.22 -1.81
N VAL A 22 -5.21 -8.19 -2.02
CA VAL A 22 -6.29 -7.77 -1.12
C VAL A 22 -7.53 -7.38 -1.90
N GLU A 23 -8.69 -7.42 -1.24
CA GLU A 23 -9.93 -6.88 -1.78
C GLU A 23 -10.09 -5.42 -1.34
N ALA A 24 -10.05 -4.50 -2.30
CA ALA A 24 -10.19 -3.07 -2.05
C ALA A 24 -10.64 -2.36 -3.32
N SER A 25 -11.41 -1.28 -3.16
CA SER A 25 -11.87 -0.41 -4.24
C SER A 25 -11.20 0.97 -4.24
N ASN A 26 -10.48 1.30 -3.15
CA ASN A 26 -9.75 2.55 -2.97
C ASN A 26 -8.53 2.37 -2.05
N PHE A 27 -7.69 3.40 -1.95
CA PHE A 27 -6.49 3.36 -1.11
C PHE A 27 -6.77 3.15 0.37
N LYS A 28 -7.85 3.71 0.92
CA LYS A 28 -8.19 3.52 2.33
C LYS A 28 -8.48 2.03 2.61
N GLU A 29 -9.37 1.42 1.83
CA GLU A 29 -9.70 0.00 1.94
C GLU A 29 -8.47 -0.90 1.74
N LEU A 30 -7.59 -0.54 0.80
CA LEU A 30 -6.34 -1.26 0.58
C LEU A 30 -5.45 -1.24 1.81
N LEU A 31 -5.27 -0.08 2.43
CA LEU A 31 -4.44 0.06 3.63
C LEU A 31 -5.05 -0.65 4.84
N ASP A 32 -6.37 -0.58 5.00
CA ASP A 32 -7.11 -1.29 6.05
C ASP A 32 -6.94 -2.82 5.87
N ALA A 33 -7.12 -3.33 4.65
CA ALA A 33 -6.95 -4.75 4.33
C ALA A 33 -5.50 -5.24 4.50
N LEU A 34 -4.51 -4.42 4.13
CA LEU A 34 -3.10 -4.75 4.35
C LEU A 34 -2.74 -4.80 5.84
N ALA A 35 -3.28 -3.89 6.65
CA ALA A 35 -3.06 -3.87 8.10
C ALA A 35 -3.75 -5.06 8.79
N GLU A 36 -4.91 -5.49 8.30
CA GLU A 36 -5.60 -6.68 8.80
C GLU A 36 -4.85 -7.96 8.45
N LYS A 37 -4.40 -8.09 7.19
CA LYS A 37 -3.68 -9.27 6.70
C LYS A 37 -2.26 -9.37 7.26
N HIS A 38 -1.55 -8.25 7.38
CA HIS A 38 -0.21 -8.16 7.94
C HIS A 38 -0.17 -7.07 9.03
N PRO A 39 -0.46 -7.43 10.30
CA PRO A 39 -0.45 -6.50 11.42
C PRO A 39 0.88 -5.74 11.61
N GLY A 40 1.99 -6.28 11.12
CA GLY A 40 3.30 -5.62 11.11
C GLY A 40 3.36 -4.33 10.27
N LEU A 41 2.49 -4.19 9.27
CA LEU A 41 2.37 -2.97 8.46
C LEU A 41 1.58 -1.86 9.17
N ALA A 42 0.68 -2.20 10.10
CA ALA A 42 -0.23 -1.23 10.72
C ALA A 42 0.48 -0.03 11.38
N PRO A 43 1.60 -0.20 12.12
CA PRO A 43 2.33 0.94 12.68
C PRO A 43 2.94 1.87 11.63
N GLN A 44 3.39 1.34 10.49
CA GLN A 44 3.92 2.16 9.39
C GLN A 44 2.79 2.90 8.68
N ILE A 45 1.70 2.20 8.35
CA ILE A 45 0.51 2.80 7.73
C ILE A 45 0.00 3.97 8.58
N LYS A 46 -0.09 3.80 9.90
CA LYS A 46 -0.51 4.86 10.83
C LYS A 46 0.44 6.07 10.89
N ARG A 47 1.75 5.85 10.69
CA ARG A 47 2.76 6.92 10.63
C ARG A 47 2.72 7.69 9.31
N GLY A 48 2.07 7.13 8.29
CA GLY A 48 2.03 7.64 6.93
C GLY A 48 2.81 6.74 6.00
N VAL A 49 2.30 6.62 4.77
CA VAL A 49 2.89 5.86 3.67
C VAL A 49 2.67 6.63 2.38
N SER A 50 3.40 6.27 1.33
CA SER A 50 3.14 6.77 -0.02
C SER A 50 2.68 5.61 -0.91
N LEU A 51 1.75 5.89 -1.81
CA LEU A 51 1.21 4.91 -2.75
C LEU A 51 1.55 5.36 -4.16
N ALA A 52 2.04 4.46 -5.01
CA ALA A 52 2.06 4.69 -6.45
C ALA A 52 0.90 3.94 -7.08
N LEU A 53 0.22 4.59 -8.01
CA LEU A 53 -0.82 4.02 -8.86
C LEU A 53 -0.43 4.33 -10.30
N ASP A 54 -0.14 3.28 -11.08
CA ASP A 54 0.27 3.37 -12.49
C ASP A 54 1.39 4.40 -12.73
N GLY A 55 2.40 4.38 -11.85
CA GLY A 55 3.56 5.28 -11.89
C GLY A 55 3.35 6.67 -11.28
N VAL A 56 2.14 7.02 -10.86
CA VAL A 56 1.83 8.31 -10.22
C VAL A 56 1.82 8.16 -8.70
N ILE A 57 2.54 9.03 -7.99
CA ILE A 57 2.71 8.95 -6.54
C ILE A 57 1.69 9.82 -5.80
N TYR A 58 1.04 9.22 -4.81
CA TYR A 58 0.03 9.80 -3.94
C TYR A 58 0.46 9.72 -2.47
N ARG A 59 0.13 10.75 -1.70
CA ARG A 59 0.40 10.82 -0.25
C ARG A 59 -0.87 10.83 0.59
N GLU A 60 -1.89 11.56 0.14
CA GLU A 60 -3.13 11.81 0.90
C GLU A 60 -4.36 11.70 -0.01
N ALA A 61 -4.44 10.62 -0.78
CA ALA A 61 -5.51 10.41 -1.76
C ALA A 61 -6.38 9.20 -1.42
N TRP A 62 -6.91 9.17 -0.19
CA TRP A 62 -7.60 8.01 0.40
C TRP A 62 -8.71 7.40 -0.47
N PHE A 63 -9.41 8.25 -1.22
CA PHE A 63 -10.56 7.86 -2.07
C PHE A 63 -10.20 7.65 -3.55
N THR A 64 -8.91 7.62 -3.90
CA THR A 64 -8.47 7.24 -5.24
C THR A 64 -8.94 5.82 -5.52
N LYS A 65 -9.70 5.66 -6.61
CA LYS A 65 -10.21 4.36 -7.04
C LYS A 65 -9.08 3.49 -7.58
N ILE A 66 -9.16 2.21 -7.26
CA ILE A 66 -8.26 1.18 -7.74
C ILE A 66 -9.05 -0.05 -8.18
N GLY A 67 -8.48 -0.80 -9.10
CA GLY A 67 -9.04 -2.01 -9.69
C GLY A 67 -7.95 -3.04 -9.97
N PRO A 68 -8.36 -4.25 -10.41
CA PRO A 68 -7.44 -5.34 -10.74
C PRO A 68 -6.44 -5.02 -11.87
N GLU A 69 -6.76 -4.06 -12.72
CA GLU A 69 -5.91 -3.59 -13.82
C GLU A 69 -4.78 -2.65 -13.39
N ASN A 70 -4.88 -2.08 -12.18
CA ASN A 70 -3.95 -1.07 -11.71
C ASN A 70 -2.69 -1.68 -11.10
N GLU A 71 -1.54 -1.10 -11.38
CA GLU A 71 -0.31 -1.36 -10.63
C GLU A 71 -0.29 -0.47 -9.38
N VAL A 72 -0.40 -1.10 -8.20
CA VAL A 72 -0.30 -0.39 -6.92
C VAL A 72 0.99 -0.75 -6.20
N ILE A 73 1.73 0.26 -5.76
CA ILE A 73 2.97 0.10 -4.99
C ILE A 73 2.83 0.82 -3.66
N LEU A 74 3.01 0.10 -2.55
CA LEU A 74 3.13 0.67 -1.22
C LEU A 74 4.59 1.00 -0.92
N MET A 75 4.85 2.23 -0.51
CA MET A 75 6.17 2.76 -0.22
C MET A 75 6.22 3.40 1.17
N PRO A 76 7.39 3.40 1.84
CA PRO A 76 7.60 4.24 3.02
C PRO A 76 7.24 5.70 2.72
N TYR A 77 6.81 6.43 3.75
CA TYR A 77 6.45 7.83 3.59
C TYR A 77 7.60 8.63 2.97
N MET A 78 7.38 9.13 1.76
CA MET A 78 8.39 9.92 1.06
C MET A 78 8.27 11.38 1.49
N VAL A 79 9.15 11.80 2.39
CA VAL A 79 9.45 13.22 2.60
C VAL A 79 10.19 13.73 1.37
N GLY A 80 9.68 14.79 0.74
CA GLY A 80 10.37 15.40 -0.41
C GLY A 80 11.76 15.88 0.00
N GLY A 81 12.71 15.80 -0.94
CA GLY A 81 14.00 16.49 -0.82
C GLY A 81 13.86 18.00 -0.97
#